data_AF-E9I6F9-F1
#
_entry.id   AF-E9I6F9-F1
#
_cell.length_a   1.000
_cell.length_b   1.000
_cell.length_c   1.000
_cell.angle_alpha   90.00
_cell.angle_beta   90.00
_cell.angle_gamma   90.00
#
_symmetry.space_group_name_H-M   'P 1'
#
loop_
_entity.id
_entity.type
_entity.pdbx_description
1 polymer ?
#
loop_
_entity_poly.entity_id
_entity_poly.type
_entity_poly.pdbx_seq_one_letter_code
_entity_poly.pdbx_strand_id
1 'polypeptide(L)'
;LGISSSVFLGVLNYGVVCPAVGTGPSVLLTDISMLTALNLMIDIQNPGATGFISGNYDTTKVVVDDAAQINIFAVDPVNVGIGMSLLGDIYQGTTIDNQQNITNLLRTESTVGLITGGDLVDDGGLDLTAEAGNGYIIDGMGAIKFVQWSDTPFTLLANTDNFILVNDLGNVIVSNGFTTDPTSIYLGRVVTDATGKRFIENLKFTMMQYGNKIEEYLTYALGSIFTNGCTVTASTNIQRAVNITEGLYYFGTTKFVPADGNDISFDQYYRDPPSSWTVVAGQQVFINGFYDNNSGTLAAVTAGYYTKHLLLLVGDGPYQKYFVVISQDQYATLLDAETADLPSVPTYFDLAVVRVASVIMQEGTNAIISIRDERPRIGFAPSATSGSAVHGNLLGLLADDHPQYILANGT
;
A
#
# COMPACT_ATOMS: atom_id res chain seq x y z
N LEU A 1 1.34 -54.58 -12.61
CA LEU A 1 2.60 -54.99 -13.28
C LEU A 1 3.61 -53.90 -12.96
N GLY A 2 4.52 -54.12 -12.02
CA GLY A 2 5.55 -53.12 -11.66
C GLY A 2 6.75 -53.30 -12.59
N ILE A 3 6.95 -52.37 -13.53
CA ILE A 3 8.14 -52.37 -14.38
C ILE A 3 9.18 -51.51 -13.66
N SER A 4 10.16 -52.15 -12.99
CA SER A 4 11.23 -51.45 -12.25
C SER A 4 12.56 -51.39 -13.02
N SER A 5 12.53 -51.52 -14.34
CA SER A 5 13.72 -51.52 -15.20
C SER A 5 13.53 -50.57 -16.37
N SER A 6 14.56 -49.77 -16.64
CA SER A 6 14.59 -48.81 -17.75
C SER A 6 14.42 -49.56 -19.08
N VAL A 7 13.26 -49.43 -19.71
CA VAL A 7 12.98 -50.03 -21.02
C VAL A 7 13.31 -48.99 -22.09
N PHE A 8 14.36 -49.23 -22.87
CA PHE A 8 14.65 -48.46 -24.08
C PHE A 8 13.84 -49.04 -25.22
N LEU A 9 12.69 -48.42 -25.51
CA LEU A 9 11.87 -48.75 -26.68
C LEU A 9 12.32 -47.87 -27.86
N GLY A 10 12.35 -48.44 -29.07
CA GLY A 10 12.74 -47.74 -30.30
C GLY A 10 11.71 -46.69 -30.75
N VAL A 11 11.54 -46.50 -32.07
CA VAL A 11 10.57 -45.53 -32.60
C VAL A 11 9.14 -46.02 -32.32
N LEU A 12 8.49 -45.44 -31.32
CA LEU A 12 7.06 -45.62 -31.01
C LEU A 12 6.31 -44.33 -31.31
N ASN A 13 5.00 -44.43 -31.56
CA ASN A 13 4.15 -43.25 -31.73
C ASN A 13 3.65 -42.70 -30.39
N TYR A 14 3.55 -43.56 -29.37
CA TYR A 14 3.02 -43.25 -28.04
C TYR A 14 3.91 -43.85 -26.94
N GLY A 15 4.01 -43.17 -25.80
CA GLY A 15 4.69 -43.67 -24.60
C GLY A 15 3.75 -44.50 -23.72
N VAL A 16 3.14 -43.86 -22.74
CA VAL A 16 2.16 -44.48 -21.81
C VAL A 16 0.76 -44.06 -22.23
N VAL A 17 -0.13 -45.02 -22.47
CA VAL A 17 -1.52 -44.75 -22.86
C VAL A 17 -2.49 -45.50 -21.94
N CYS A 18 -3.43 -44.76 -21.38
CA CYS A 18 -4.58 -45.28 -20.63
C CYS A 18 -5.87 -44.80 -21.33
N PRO A 19 -6.43 -45.60 -22.25
CA PRO A 19 -7.61 -45.19 -23.02
C PRO A 19 -8.86 -45.13 -22.14
N ALA A 20 -9.86 -44.34 -22.55
CA ALA A 20 -11.13 -44.13 -21.86
C ALA A 20 -12.08 -45.35 -21.91
N VAL A 21 -11.59 -46.53 -21.49
CA VAL A 21 -12.34 -47.79 -21.52
C VAL A 21 -12.25 -48.48 -20.16
N GLY A 22 -13.39 -48.91 -19.62
CA GLY A 22 -13.47 -49.67 -18.37
C GLY A 22 -13.30 -48.82 -17.11
N THR A 23 -13.09 -49.49 -15.96
CA THR A 23 -13.15 -48.90 -14.61
C THR A 23 -11.93 -48.06 -14.19
N GLY A 24 -11.01 -47.76 -15.09
CA GLY A 24 -9.78 -47.03 -14.80
C GLY A 24 -8.71 -47.90 -14.10
N PRO A 25 -7.49 -48.00 -14.65
CA PRO A 25 -6.39 -48.71 -14.00
C PRO A 25 -5.67 -47.82 -12.97
N SER A 26 -4.98 -48.47 -12.02
CA SER A 26 -3.98 -47.80 -11.19
C SER A 26 -2.64 -47.79 -11.91
N VAL A 27 -2.07 -46.59 -12.10
CA VAL A 27 -0.82 -46.36 -12.84
C VAL A 27 0.27 -45.93 -11.86
N LEU A 28 1.31 -46.74 -11.70
CA LEU A 28 2.49 -46.41 -10.91
C LEU A 28 3.73 -46.51 -11.79
N LEU A 29 4.28 -45.36 -12.14
CA LEU A 29 5.48 -45.23 -12.96
C LEU A 29 6.47 -44.31 -12.24
N THR A 30 7.68 -44.78 -12.02
CA THR A 30 8.72 -44.01 -11.35
C THR A 30 9.97 -43.98 -12.21
N ASP A 31 10.62 -42.82 -12.25
CA ASP A 31 11.89 -42.59 -12.97
C ASP A 31 11.82 -42.92 -14.48
N ILE A 32 10.68 -42.63 -15.12
CA ILE A 32 10.57 -42.82 -16.58
C ILE A 32 11.40 -41.77 -17.31
N SER A 33 12.11 -42.16 -18.37
CA SER A 33 12.83 -41.21 -19.22
C SER A 33 12.40 -41.44 -20.67
N MET A 34 11.77 -40.43 -21.28
CA MET A 34 11.29 -40.52 -22.66
C MET A 34 12.00 -39.48 -23.52
N LEU A 35 12.71 -39.95 -24.54
CA LEU A 35 13.41 -39.11 -25.50
C LEU A 35 12.54 -38.80 -26.74
N THR A 36 12.85 -37.70 -27.38
CA THR A 36 12.04 -36.76 -28.18
C THR A 36 11.29 -37.25 -29.43
N ALA A 37 11.21 -38.56 -29.70
CA ALA A 37 10.63 -39.10 -30.93
C ALA A 37 9.13 -39.48 -30.86
N LEU A 38 8.47 -39.33 -29.69
CA LEU A 38 7.05 -39.68 -29.53
C LEU A 38 6.13 -38.50 -29.91
N ASN A 39 4.94 -38.80 -30.43
CA ASN A 39 3.88 -37.80 -30.64
C ASN A 39 3.20 -37.42 -29.33
N LEU A 40 2.87 -38.41 -28.49
CA LEU A 40 2.37 -38.26 -27.14
C LEU A 40 3.18 -39.13 -26.19
N MET A 41 3.70 -38.54 -25.12
CA MET A 41 4.54 -39.24 -24.15
C MET A 41 3.69 -39.90 -23.06
N ILE A 42 2.69 -39.19 -22.55
CA ILE A 42 1.70 -39.70 -21.60
C ILE A 42 0.31 -39.30 -22.08
N ASP A 43 -0.61 -40.25 -22.16
CA ASP A 43 -1.99 -40.04 -22.60
C ASP A 43 -2.94 -40.83 -21.67
N ILE A 44 -3.48 -40.17 -20.65
CA ILE A 44 -4.42 -40.75 -19.68
C ILE A 44 -5.81 -40.17 -19.94
N GLN A 45 -6.64 -40.90 -20.69
CA GLN A 45 -7.98 -40.46 -21.07
C GLN A 45 -9.07 -41.07 -20.18
N ASN A 46 -8.73 -42.03 -19.30
CA ASN A 46 -9.72 -42.65 -18.44
C ASN A 46 -9.94 -41.83 -17.16
N PRO A 47 -11.16 -41.31 -16.91
CA PRO A 47 -11.46 -40.49 -15.72
C PRO A 47 -11.38 -41.27 -14.40
N GLY A 48 -11.46 -42.61 -14.44
CA GLY A 48 -11.29 -43.47 -13.27
C GLY A 48 -9.83 -43.85 -12.99
N ALA A 49 -8.86 -43.38 -13.79
CA ALA A 49 -7.46 -43.69 -13.57
C ALA A 49 -6.93 -43.02 -12.30
N THR A 50 -6.09 -43.74 -11.55
CA THR A 50 -5.48 -43.25 -10.30
C THR A 50 -3.99 -43.58 -10.24
N GLY A 51 -3.19 -42.79 -9.52
CA GLY A 51 -1.80 -43.15 -9.23
C GLY A 51 -0.78 -42.04 -9.42
N PHE A 52 0.45 -42.43 -9.79
CA PHE A 52 1.63 -41.55 -9.77
C PHE A 52 2.56 -41.83 -10.94
N ILE A 53 3.04 -40.76 -11.58
CA ILE A 53 4.02 -40.82 -12.67
C ILE A 53 5.15 -39.84 -12.39
N SER A 54 6.40 -40.33 -12.25
CA SER A 54 7.59 -39.48 -12.15
C SER A 54 8.62 -39.77 -13.21
N GLY A 55 9.32 -38.74 -13.70
CA GLY A 55 10.38 -38.92 -14.68
C GLY A 55 10.86 -37.68 -15.42
N ASN A 56 11.60 -37.90 -16.50
CA ASN A 56 12.14 -36.90 -17.41
C ASN A 56 11.48 -37.04 -18.80
N TYR A 57 10.61 -36.10 -19.16
CA TYR A 57 9.86 -36.11 -20.42
C TYR A 57 9.27 -34.73 -20.73
N ASP A 58 8.96 -34.50 -21.99
CA ASP A 58 8.38 -33.26 -22.52
C ASP A 58 6.90 -33.15 -22.10
N THR A 59 6.58 -32.17 -21.25
CA THR A 59 5.23 -32.01 -20.70
C THR A 59 4.25 -31.42 -21.71
N THR A 60 4.73 -30.83 -22.82
CA THR A 60 3.84 -30.39 -23.91
C THR A 60 3.16 -31.57 -24.63
N LYS A 61 3.65 -32.79 -24.40
CA LYS A 61 3.15 -34.05 -24.97
C LYS A 61 2.46 -34.94 -23.94
N VAL A 62 2.01 -34.35 -22.83
CA VAL A 62 1.28 -35.03 -21.76
C VAL A 62 -0.18 -34.59 -21.80
N VAL A 63 -1.08 -35.55 -21.88
CA VAL A 63 -2.53 -35.33 -21.81
C VAL A 63 -3.08 -36.21 -20.69
N VAL A 64 -3.81 -35.59 -19.77
CA VAL A 64 -4.49 -36.26 -18.65
C VAL A 64 -5.90 -35.71 -18.57
N ASP A 65 -6.88 -36.59 -18.48
CA ASP A 65 -8.28 -36.22 -18.22
C ASP A 65 -8.40 -35.55 -16.84
N ASP A 66 -9.08 -34.40 -16.77
CA ASP A 66 -9.18 -33.59 -15.55
C ASP A 66 -9.85 -34.32 -14.38
N ALA A 67 -10.64 -35.38 -14.62
CA ALA A 67 -11.27 -36.18 -13.57
C ALA A 67 -10.37 -37.31 -13.05
N ALA A 68 -9.27 -37.64 -13.73
CA ALA A 68 -8.33 -38.66 -13.30
C ALA A 68 -7.52 -38.20 -12.07
N GLN A 69 -7.41 -39.06 -11.06
CA GLN A 69 -6.63 -38.77 -9.83
C GLN A 69 -5.18 -39.22 -9.98
N ILE A 70 -4.46 -38.57 -10.91
CA ILE A 70 -3.06 -38.87 -11.22
C ILE A 70 -2.17 -37.72 -10.74
N ASN A 71 -1.16 -38.06 -9.94
CA ASN A 71 -0.10 -37.12 -9.57
C ASN A 71 1.07 -37.26 -10.53
N ILE A 72 1.56 -36.14 -11.07
CA ILE A 72 2.69 -36.12 -12.01
C ILE A 72 3.84 -35.30 -11.45
N PHE A 73 5.04 -35.86 -11.51
CA PHE A 73 6.30 -35.19 -11.18
C PHE A 73 7.27 -35.31 -12.36
N ALA A 74 7.36 -34.27 -13.19
CA ALA A 74 8.20 -34.29 -14.39
C ALA A 74 9.33 -33.29 -14.30
N VAL A 75 10.54 -33.71 -14.70
CA VAL A 75 11.61 -32.78 -15.11
C VAL A 75 11.47 -32.60 -16.61
N ASP A 76 11.16 -31.40 -17.06
CA ASP A 76 10.93 -31.10 -18.47
C ASP A 76 12.24 -30.63 -19.15
N PRO A 77 12.78 -31.39 -20.12
CA PRO A 77 14.02 -31.04 -20.78
C PRO A 77 13.81 -30.15 -22.03
N VAL A 78 12.57 -29.89 -22.44
CA VAL A 78 12.22 -29.21 -23.71
C VAL A 78 11.66 -27.81 -23.48
N ASN A 79 10.86 -27.61 -22.43
CA ASN A 79 10.34 -26.28 -22.12
C ASN A 79 11.46 -25.29 -21.75
N VAL A 80 11.32 -24.03 -22.19
CA VAL A 80 12.34 -23.00 -22.04
C VAL A 80 12.56 -22.71 -20.55
N GLY A 81 13.73 -23.12 -20.05
CA GLY A 81 14.06 -23.17 -18.62
C GLY A 81 13.85 -24.58 -18.10
N ILE A 82 14.94 -25.32 -17.86
CA ILE A 82 14.91 -26.67 -17.28
C ILE A 82 14.08 -26.61 -16.00
N GLY A 83 12.86 -27.15 -16.07
CA GLY A 83 11.80 -26.87 -15.11
C GLY A 83 11.22 -28.15 -14.54
N MET A 84 10.61 -28.04 -13.36
CA MET A 84 9.89 -29.12 -12.72
C MET A 84 8.40 -28.86 -12.88
N SER A 85 7.67 -29.78 -13.52
CA SER A 85 6.22 -29.74 -13.64
C SER A 85 5.61 -30.65 -12.57
N LEU A 86 4.75 -30.07 -11.72
CA LEU A 86 3.95 -30.79 -10.75
C LEU A 86 2.48 -30.71 -11.14
N LEU A 87 1.83 -31.87 -11.24
CA LEU A 87 0.38 -31.99 -11.32
C LEU A 87 -0.11 -32.64 -10.01
N GLY A 88 -1.01 -31.96 -9.31
CA GLY A 88 -1.58 -32.40 -8.03
C GLY A 88 -1.44 -31.37 -6.91
N ASP A 89 -1.94 -31.74 -5.74
CA ASP A 89 -1.83 -30.95 -4.52
C ASP A 89 -0.45 -31.11 -3.86
N ILE A 90 0.08 -30.01 -3.33
CA ILE A 90 1.32 -29.99 -2.55
C ILE A 90 0.93 -29.82 -1.08
N TYR A 91 1.20 -30.86 -0.29
CA TYR A 91 0.96 -30.87 1.15
C TYR A 91 2.28 -30.63 1.89
N GLN A 92 2.36 -29.56 2.69
CA GLN A 92 3.55 -29.21 3.46
C GLN A 92 3.22 -29.11 4.95
N GLY A 93 4.06 -29.72 5.80
CA GLY A 93 3.92 -29.68 7.25
C GLY A 93 5.15 -30.28 7.93
N THR A 94 5.36 -29.97 9.20
CA THR A 94 6.44 -30.56 10.01
C THR A 94 6.12 -32.00 10.43
N THR A 95 4.85 -32.38 10.41
CA THR A 95 4.33 -33.74 10.61
C THR A 95 3.22 -34.02 9.61
N ILE A 96 2.90 -35.30 9.36
CA ILE A 96 1.79 -35.72 8.48
C ILE A 96 0.46 -35.11 8.97
N ASP A 97 0.21 -35.17 10.27
CA ASP A 97 -1.03 -34.65 10.88
C ASP A 97 -1.16 -33.12 10.80
N ASN A 98 -0.05 -32.41 10.57
CA ASN A 98 -0.03 -30.95 10.43
C ASN A 98 0.25 -30.50 8.99
N GLN A 99 0.05 -31.37 8.00
CA GLN A 99 0.18 -30.98 6.60
C GLN A 99 -0.96 -30.06 6.17
N GLN A 100 -0.60 -29.00 5.45
CA GLN A 100 -1.52 -28.07 4.82
C GLN A 100 -1.35 -28.12 3.31
N ASN A 101 -2.45 -28.03 2.56
CA ASN A 101 -2.40 -27.94 1.10
C ASN A 101 -1.99 -26.52 0.71
N ILE A 102 -0.72 -26.35 0.31
CA ILE A 102 -0.18 -25.05 -0.11
C ILE A 102 -0.53 -24.72 -1.58
N THR A 103 -1.00 -25.70 -2.35
CA THR A 103 -1.44 -25.46 -3.74
C THR A 103 -2.57 -24.44 -3.79
N ASN A 104 -3.53 -24.50 -2.86
CA ASN A 104 -4.64 -23.54 -2.80
C ASN A 104 -4.16 -22.11 -2.52
N LEU A 105 -3.24 -21.94 -1.57
CA LEU A 105 -2.63 -20.64 -1.25
C LEU A 105 -1.92 -20.04 -2.47
N LEU A 106 -1.14 -20.86 -3.19
CA LEU A 106 -0.40 -20.43 -4.37
C LEU A 106 -1.30 -20.16 -5.58
N ARG A 107 -2.38 -20.93 -5.76
CA ARG A 107 -3.24 -20.87 -6.96
C ARG A 107 -4.50 -20.03 -6.81
N THR A 108 -4.92 -19.67 -5.60
CA THR A 108 -6.21 -18.99 -5.35
C THR A 108 -6.04 -17.67 -4.63
N GLU A 109 -5.09 -17.57 -3.69
CA GLU A 109 -4.92 -16.37 -2.85
C GLU A 109 -3.80 -15.45 -3.34
N SER A 110 -3.06 -15.85 -4.38
CA SER A 110 -2.01 -15.02 -4.96
C SER A 110 -2.60 -13.87 -5.78
N THR A 111 -2.03 -12.67 -5.63
CA THR A 111 -2.44 -11.50 -6.41
C THR A 111 -2.09 -11.69 -7.88
N VAL A 112 -3.02 -11.36 -8.78
CA VAL A 112 -2.85 -11.42 -10.24
C VAL A 112 -2.80 -10.02 -10.86
N GLY A 113 -2.18 -9.88 -12.03
CA GLY A 113 -2.00 -8.61 -12.73
C GLY A 113 -0.75 -8.57 -13.60
N LEU A 114 -0.27 -7.35 -13.91
CA LEU A 114 0.86 -7.11 -14.79
C LEU A 114 2.19 -7.45 -14.11
N ILE A 115 3.09 -8.14 -14.82
CA ILE A 115 4.48 -8.36 -14.38
C ILE A 115 5.42 -7.36 -15.04
N THR A 116 5.39 -7.24 -16.37
CA THR A 116 6.25 -6.35 -17.15
C THR A 116 5.61 -5.96 -18.48
N GLY A 117 6.02 -4.82 -19.05
CA GLY A 117 5.58 -4.30 -20.34
C GLY A 117 4.20 -3.63 -20.32
N GLY A 118 3.47 -3.73 -21.43
CA GLY A 118 2.10 -3.21 -21.56
C GLY A 118 2.00 -1.68 -21.58
N ASP A 119 3.05 -0.96 -21.94
CA ASP A 119 3.01 0.50 -22.10
C ASP A 119 2.13 0.92 -23.28
N LEU A 120 1.47 2.07 -23.14
CA LEU A 120 0.62 2.64 -24.17
C LEU A 120 1.40 3.69 -24.95
N VAL A 121 1.67 3.43 -26.23
CA VAL A 121 2.46 4.28 -27.12
C VAL A 121 1.55 4.99 -28.13
N ASP A 122 1.71 6.32 -28.25
CA ASP A 122 0.95 7.18 -29.17
C ASP A 122 1.41 7.05 -30.61
N ASP A 123 0.56 6.46 -31.47
CA ASP A 123 0.78 6.33 -32.91
C ASP A 123 0.12 7.44 -33.75
N GLY A 124 -0.51 8.43 -33.09
CA GLY A 124 -1.22 9.54 -33.70
C GLY A 124 -2.73 9.36 -33.76
N GLY A 125 -3.47 10.46 -33.95
CA GLY A 125 -4.94 10.44 -34.07
C GLY A 125 -5.63 9.70 -32.91
N LEU A 126 -6.45 8.71 -33.23
CA LEU A 126 -7.10 7.79 -32.29
C LEU A 126 -6.37 6.44 -32.16
N ASP A 127 -5.22 6.27 -32.79
CA ASP A 127 -4.47 5.02 -32.80
C ASP A 127 -3.46 4.98 -31.64
N LEU A 128 -3.32 3.79 -31.06
CA LEU A 128 -2.36 3.47 -30.00
C LEU A 128 -1.83 2.06 -30.20
N THR A 129 -0.62 1.84 -29.70
CA THR A 129 -0.06 0.50 -29.54
C THR A 129 0.11 0.18 -28.06
N ALA A 130 -0.40 -0.98 -27.65
CA ALA A 130 0.00 -1.58 -26.39
C ALA A 130 1.26 -2.41 -26.64
N GLU A 131 2.37 -2.03 -26.00
CA GLU A 131 3.61 -2.78 -26.09
C GLU A 131 3.46 -4.20 -25.52
N ALA A 132 4.27 -5.11 -26.05
CA ALA A 132 4.36 -6.48 -25.61
C ALA A 132 4.58 -6.57 -24.10
N GLY A 133 3.98 -7.58 -23.48
CA GLY A 133 4.02 -7.73 -22.05
C GLY A 133 3.54 -9.09 -21.59
N ASN A 134 3.59 -9.29 -20.27
CA ASN A 134 3.10 -10.51 -19.65
C ASN A 134 2.60 -10.28 -18.23
N GLY A 135 1.75 -11.19 -17.78
CA GLY A 135 1.15 -11.15 -16.45
C GLY A 135 0.33 -12.39 -16.14
N TYR A 136 -0.32 -12.35 -14.99
CA TYR A 136 -1.26 -13.38 -14.55
C TYR A 136 -2.67 -12.80 -14.49
N ILE A 137 -3.67 -13.63 -14.74
CA ILE A 137 -5.10 -13.35 -14.56
C ILE A 137 -5.79 -14.56 -13.94
N ILE A 138 -7.06 -14.40 -13.55
CA ILE A 138 -7.95 -15.51 -13.19
C ILE A 138 -8.84 -15.82 -14.39
N ASP A 139 -8.85 -17.06 -14.88
CA ASP A 139 -9.75 -17.44 -15.97
C ASP A 139 -11.22 -17.49 -15.54
N GLY A 140 -12.14 -17.67 -16.49
CA GLY A 140 -13.58 -17.76 -16.20
C GLY A 140 -13.99 -18.94 -15.32
N MET A 141 -13.06 -19.85 -14.98
CA MET A 141 -13.26 -21.00 -14.10
C MET A 141 -12.59 -20.81 -12.73
N GLY A 142 -11.92 -19.69 -12.49
CA GLY A 142 -11.28 -19.36 -11.21
C GLY A 142 -9.81 -19.79 -11.10
N ALA A 143 -9.17 -20.26 -12.18
CA ALA A 143 -7.77 -20.68 -12.16
C ALA A 143 -6.82 -19.56 -12.59
N ILE A 144 -5.67 -19.43 -11.89
CA ILE A 144 -4.61 -18.50 -12.31
C ILE A 144 -4.00 -18.97 -13.63
N LYS A 145 -3.97 -18.07 -14.62
CA LYS A 145 -3.42 -18.28 -15.94
C LYS A 145 -2.36 -17.24 -16.28
N PHE A 146 -1.23 -17.70 -16.80
CA PHE A 146 -0.21 -16.82 -17.37
C PHE A 146 -0.60 -16.41 -18.79
N VAL A 147 -0.54 -15.11 -19.07
CA VAL A 147 -0.84 -14.54 -20.38
C VAL A 147 0.34 -13.73 -20.88
N GLN A 148 0.62 -13.84 -22.17
CA GLN A 148 1.58 -13.02 -22.90
C GLN A 148 0.87 -12.40 -24.09
N TRP A 149 1.23 -11.16 -24.40
CA TRP A 149 0.76 -10.48 -25.60
C TRP A 149 1.94 -9.84 -26.33
N SER A 150 1.82 -9.74 -27.64
CA SER A 150 2.75 -9.01 -28.50
C SER A 150 2.33 -7.54 -28.60
N ASP A 151 3.19 -6.73 -29.21
CA ASP A 151 2.83 -5.37 -29.63
C ASP A 151 1.52 -5.43 -30.42
N THR A 152 0.50 -4.75 -29.91
CA THR A 152 -0.85 -4.81 -30.47
C THR A 152 -1.33 -3.38 -30.75
N PRO A 153 -1.41 -2.97 -32.03
CA PRO A 153 -2.04 -1.71 -32.40
C PRO A 153 -3.56 -1.83 -32.30
N PHE A 154 -4.21 -0.78 -31.82
CA PHE A 154 -5.67 -0.67 -31.75
C PHE A 154 -6.11 0.79 -31.94
N THR A 155 -7.34 0.95 -32.42
CA THR A 155 -7.97 2.26 -32.61
C THR A 155 -9.00 2.50 -31.52
N LEU A 156 -8.92 3.67 -30.89
CA LEU A 156 -9.83 4.11 -29.85
C LEU A 156 -11.15 4.59 -30.43
N LEU A 157 -12.22 4.44 -29.65
CA LEU A 157 -13.51 5.06 -29.95
C LEU A 157 -13.42 6.56 -29.69
N ALA A 158 -14.01 7.37 -30.59
CA ALA A 158 -14.07 8.81 -30.47
C ALA A 158 -15.09 9.27 -29.42
N ASN A 159 -14.84 10.43 -28.81
CA ASN A 159 -15.74 11.07 -27.82
C ASN A 159 -16.11 10.18 -26.63
N THR A 160 -15.20 9.32 -26.18
CA THR A 160 -15.47 8.43 -25.04
C THR A 160 -14.22 8.15 -24.24
N ASP A 161 -14.45 7.60 -23.06
CA ASP A 161 -13.42 6.99 -22.24
C ASP A 161 -13.17 5.56 -22.76
N ASN A 162 -11.92 5.28 -23.07
CA ASN A 162 -11.46 3.98 -23.53
C ASN A 162 -10.57 3.37 -22.44
N PHE A 163 -10.95 2.23 -21.90
CA PHE A 163 -10.20 1.46 -20.91
C PHE A 163 -9.50 0.30 -21.62
N ILE A 164 -8.19 0.20 -21.49
CA ILE A 164 -7.37 -0.76 -22.24
C ILE A 164 -7.07 -1.92 -21.30
N LEU A 165 -7.47 -3.12 -21.72
CA LEU A 165 -7.40 -4.34 -20.95
C LEU A 165 -6.73 -5.45 -21.76
N VAL A 166 -6.14 -6.44 -21.10
CA VAL A 166 -5.74 -7.71 -21.71
C VAL A 166 -6.63 -8.82 -21.15
N ASN A 167 -7.26 -9.59 -22.04
CA ASN A 167 -8.13 -10.70 -21.65
C ASN A 167 -7.36 -12.01 -21.39
N ASP A 168 -8.10 -13.08 -21.09
CA ASP A 168 -7.58 -14.42 -20.81
C ASP A 168 -6.95 -15.14 -22.01
N LEU A 169 -7.15 -14.63 -23.21
CA LEU A 169 -6.49 -15.10 -24.43
C LEU A 169 -5.22 -14.32 -24.75
N GLY A 170 -4.84 -13.34 -23.93
CA GLY A 170 -3.69 -12.46 -24.19
C GLY A 170 -3.98 -11.44 -25.30
N ASN A 171 -5.26 -11.10 -25.52
CA ASN A 171 -5.65 -10.11 -26.52
C ASN A 171 -5.89 -8.76 -25.84
N VAL A 172 -5.37 -7.69 -26.44
CA VAL A 172 -5.65 -6.32 -26.01
C VAL A 172 -7.06 -5.94 -26.48
N ILE A 173 -7.91 -5.52 -25.54
CA ILE A 173 -9.28 -5.11 -25.77
C ILE A 173 -9.51 -3.69 -25.24
N VAL A 174 -10.44 -2.98 -25.88
CA VAL A 174 -10.89 -1.66 -25.45
C VAL A 174 -12.30 -1.78 -24.88
N SER A 175 -12.49 -1.28 -23.66
CA SER A 175 -13.76 -1.24 -22.94
C SER A 175 -14.19 0.20 -22.68
N ASN A 176 -15.50 0.43 -22.47
CA ASN A 176 -16.05 1.74 -22.10
C ASN A 176 -16.40 1.83 -20.61
N GLY A 177 -15.99 0.84 -19.81
CA GLY A 177 -16.19 0.81 -18.37
C GLY A 177 -14.92 0.43 -17.63
N PHE A 178 -14.68 1.12 -16.51
CA PHE A 178 -13.62 0.77 -15.57
C PHE A 178 -13.90 -0.59 -14.93
N THR A 179 -12.85 -1.40 -14.74
CA THR A 179 -12.94 -2.67 -14.04
C THR A 179 -11.67 -2.93 -13.24
N THR A 180 -11.84 -3.61 -12.10
CA THR A 180 -10.75 -4.18 -11.29
C THR A 180 -10.85 -5.71 -11.26
N ASP A 181 -11.59 -6.29 -12.21
CA ASP A 181 -11.86 -7.72 -12.28
C ASP A 181 -10.55 -8.48 -12.58
N PRO A 182 -10.18 -9.47 -11.75
CA PRO A 182 -8.95 -10.25 -11.93
C PRO A 182 -8.92 -11.08 -13.21
N THR A 183 -10.03 -11.15 -13.96
CA THR A 183 -10.12 -11.80 -15.28
C THR A 183 -9.46 -11.01 -16.41
N SER A 184 -8.97 -9.80 -16.13
CA SER A 184 -8.30 -8.96 -17.12
C SER A 184 -7.15 -8.16 -16.51
N ILE A 185 -6.11 -7.89 -17.31
CA ILE A 185 -5.01 -7.01 -16.91
C ILE A 185 -5.33 -5.59 -17.39
N TYR A 186 -5.44 -4.65 -16.45
CA TYR A 186 -5.65 -3.24 -16.77
C TYR A 186 -4.34 -2.53 -17.10
N LEU A 187 -4.27 -1.93 -18.30
CA LEU A 187 -3.10 -1.23 -18.82
C LEU A 187 -3.23 0.29 -18.73
N GLY A 188 -4.45 0.83 -18.72
CA GLY A 188 -4.69 2.26 -18.58
C GLY A 188 -6.01 2.73 -19.17
N ARG A 189 -6.21 4.06 -19.16
CA ARG A 189 -7.37 4.74 -19.73
C ARG A 189 -6.93 5.83 -20.69
N VAL A 190 -7.71 6.02 -21.74
CA VAL A 190 -7.49 7.07 -22.73
C VAL A 190 -8.80 7.75 -23.02
N VAL A 191 -8.83 9.06 -22.85
CA VAL A 191 -10.02 9.87 -23.12
C VAL A 191 -9.83 10.56 -24.46
N THR A 192 -10.83 10.42 -25.33
CA THR A 192 -10.76 10.90 -26.71
C THR A 192 -11.79 11.99 -26.99
N ASP A 193 -11.49 12.81 -27.99
CA ASP A 193 -12.46 13.68 -28.64
C ASP A 193 -12.81 13.12 -30.03
N ALA A 194 -13.38 13.96 -30.91
CA ALA A 194 -13.80 13.55 -32.25
C ALA A 194 -12.64 13.14 -33.17
N THR A 195 -11.43 13.62 -32.93
CA THR A 195 -10.29 13.48 -33.86
C THR A 195 -9.01 12.99 -33.21
N GLY A 196 -8.90 13.00 -31.88
CA GLY A 196 -7.69 12.64 -31.18
C GLY A 196 -7.88 12.34 -29.71
N LYS A 197 -6.74 12.17 -29.04
CA LYS A 197 -6.65 11.86 -27.62
C LYS A 197 -6.55 13.16 -26.82
N ARG A 198 -7.35 13.29 -25.77
CA ARG A 198 -7.27 14.39 -24.80
C ARG A 198 -6.14 14.17 -23.82
N PHE A 199 -6.05 12.95 -23.30
CA PHE A 199 -4.99 12.49 -22.42
C PHE A 199 -4.93 10.97 -22.38
N ILE A 200 -3.77 10.45 -21.98
CA ILE A 200 -3.49 9.04 -21.75
C ILE A 200 -3.12 8.88 -20.28
N GLU A 201 -3.90 8.09 -19.54
CA GLU A 201 -3.62 7.65 -18.18
C GLU A 201 -3.00 6.26 -18.23
N ASN A 202 -1.67 6.19 -18.18
CA ASN A 202 -0.94 4.92 -18.06
C ASN A 202 -1.03 4.44 -16.59
N LEU A 203 -2.17 3.85 -16.25
CA LEU A 203 -2.47 3.34 -14.92
C LEU A 203 -2.47 1.81 -14.98
N LYS A 204 -1.44 1.21 -14.38
CA LYS A 204 -1.21 -0.24 -14.40
C LYS A 204 -1.26 -0.82 -13.01
N PHE A 205 -1.81 -2.01 -12.89
CA PHE A 205 -1.76 -2.78 -11.65
C PHE A 205 -0.61 -3.78 -11.69
N THR A 206 0.56 -3.36 -11.19
CA THR A 206 1.80 -4.16 -11.19
C THR A 206 1.87 -5.07 -9.96
N MET A 207 2.14 -6.35 -10.19
CA MET A 207 2.22 -7.39 -9.15
C MET A 207 3.58 -7.55 -8.51
N MET A 208 4.62 -7.03 -9.16
CA MET A 208 5.98 -7.22 -8.69
C MET A 208 6.18 -6.58 -7.32
N GLN A 209 6.43 -7.42 -6.31
CA GLN A 209 6.68 -7.02 -4.92
C GLN A 209 5.53 -6.19 -4.30
N TYR A 210 4.28 -6.63 -4.51
CA TYR A 210 3.07 -5.92 -4.03
C TYR A 210 3.13 -5.51 -2.55
N GLY A 211 3.65 -6.37 -1.66
CA GLY A 211 3.83 -6.03 -0.25
C GLY A 211 4.78 -4.84 -0.01
N ASN A 212 5.90 -4.77 -0.71
CA ASN A 212 6.82 -3.63 -0.63
C ASN A 212 6.18 -2.36 -1.21
N LYS A 213 5.35 -2.50 -2.26
CA LYS A 213 4.63 -1.38 -2.86
C LYS A 213 3.52 -0.83 -1.97
N ILE A 214 2.83 -1.69 -1.23
CA ILE A 214 1.92 -1.25 -0.16
C ILE A 214 2.70 -0.52 0.92
N GLU A 215 3.82 -1.05 1.38
CA GLU A 215 4.64 -0.40 2.40
C GLU A 215 5.11 0.98 1.94
N GLU A 216 5.59 1.09 0.69
CA GLU A 216 5.98 2.36 0.07
C GLU A 216 4.82 3.36 0.03
N TYR A 217 3.64 2.92 -0.40
CA TYR A 217 2.42 3.74 -0.39
C TYR A 217 2.07 4.23 1.01
N LEU A 218 2.02 3.33 2.00
CA LEU A 218 1.67 3.68 3.38
C LEU A 218 2.71 4.62 4.00
N THR A 219 4.00 4.40 3.71
CA THR A 219 5.12 5.19 4.27
C THR A 219 5.19 6.60 3.67
N TYR A 220 5.15 6.73 2.34
CA TYR A 220 5.39 8.00 1.67
C TYR A 220 4.14 8.80 1.35
N ALA A 221 3.01 8.15 1.08
CA ALA A 221 1.78 8.85 0.74
C ALA A 221 0.93 9.19 1.97
N LEU A 222 0.86 8.28 2.94
CA LEU A 222 0.08 8.49 4.17
C LEU A 222 0.93 8.97 5.35
N GLY A 223 2.15 8.44 5.50
CA GLY A 223 3.01 8.73 6.65
C GLY A 223 2.45 8.10 7.93
N SER A 224 2.73 8.73 9.08
CA SER A 224 2.24 8.22 10.36
C SER A 224 0.78 8.57 10.59
N ILE A 225 0.00 7.63 11.13
CA ILE A 225 -1.43 7.80 11.42
C ILE A 225 -1.74 7.33 12.84
N PHE A 226 -2.37 8.20 13.64
CA PHE A 226 -2.88 7.84 14.96
C PHE A 226 -4.22 7.13 14.89
N THR A 227 -4.33 6.03 15.62
CA THR A 227 -5.62 5.35 15.88
C THR A 227 -6.28 5.94 17.13
N ASN A 228 -5.54 6.03 18.24
CA ASN A 228 -6.03 6.58 19.51
C ASN A 228 -4.86 7.03 20.42
N GLY A 229 -5.21 7.70 21.52
CA GLY A 229 -4.27 7.98 22.61
C GLY A 229 -3.11 8.93 22.27
N CYS A 230 -2.09 9.03 23.12
CA CYS A 230 -1.16 10.17 23.15
C CYS A 230 -1.88 11.51 23.30
N THR A 231 -2.90 11.56 24.15
CA THR A 231 -3.59 12.81 24.47
C THR A 231 -2.77 13.59 25.49
N VAL A 232 -2.51 14.86 25.20
CA VAL A 232 -1.66 15.74 26.03
C VAL A 232 -2.54 16.58 26.95
N THR A 233 -2.19 16.61 28.23
CA THR A 233 -2.86 17.45 29.24
C THR A 233 -1.83 18.19 30.08
N ALA A 234 -2.16 19.37 30.58
CA ALA A 234 -1.30 20.07 31.53
C ALA A 234 -1.12 19.23 32.80
N SER A 235 0.11 19.19 33.34
CA SER A 235 0.39 18.51 34.60
C SER A 235 -0.19 19.28 35.78
N THR A 236 -0.68 18.53 36.77
CA THR A 236 -1.08 19.05 38.08
C THR A 236 0.07 19.09 39.09
N ASN A 237 1.21 18.44 38.80
CA ASN A 237 2.34 18.31 39.71
C ASN A 237 3.39 19.41 39.49
N ILE A 238 3.78 19.60 38.23
CA ILE A 238 4.81 20.58 37.84
C ILE A 238 4.18 21.60 36.90
N GLN A 239 4.26 22.88 37.28
CA GLN A 239 3.76 23.96 36.45
C GLN A 239 4.49 24.01 35.11
N ARG A 240 3.72 24.09 34.02
CA ARG A 240 4.20 24.05 32.63
C ARG A 240 4.78 22.71 32.19
N ALA A 241 4.61 21.64 32.95
CA ALA A 241 4.83 20.29 32.45
C ALA A 241 3.54 19.73 31.84
N VAL A 242 3.66 18.65 31.08
CA VAL A 242 2.52 17.95 30.49
C VAL A 242 2.55 16.46 30.82
N ASN A 243 1.36 15.88 30.89
CA ASN A 243 1.13 14.45 30.96
C ASN A 243 0.62 13.98 29.60
N ILE A 244 0.93 12.73 29.25
CA ILE A 244 0.52 12.10 28.00
C ILE A 244 -0.07 10.73 28.32
N THR A 245 -1.22 10.42 27.72
CA THR A 245 -1.80 9.07 27.82
C THR A 245 -1.06 8.08 26.93
N GLU A 246 -1.19 6.80 27.21
CA GLU A 246 -0.83 5.74 26.26
C GLU A 246 -1.50 6.01 24.89
N GLY A 247 -0.85 5.60 23.80
CA GLY A 247 -1.42 5.72 22.47
C GLY A 247 -1.00 4.64 21.48
N LEU A 248 -1.58 4.74 20.29
CA LEU A 248 -1.38 3.81 19.21
C LEU A 248 -1.32 4.57 17.89
N TYR A 249 -0.21 4.42 17.17
CA TYR A 249 -0.06 4.92 15.82
C TYR A 249 0.66 3.90 14.92
N TYR A 250 0.48 4.08 13.61
CA TYR A 250 1.12 3.28 12.58
C TYR A 250 2.00 4.17 11.72
N PHE A 251 3.13 3.63 11.27
CA PHE A 251 3.94 4.19 10.18
C PHE A 251 4.27 3.05 9.24
N GLY A 252 3.76 3.12 8.00
CA GLY A 252 3.74 1.94 7.13
C GLY A 252 2.91 0.82 7.76
N THR A 253 3.40 -0.41 7.68
CA THR A 253 2.84 -1.58 8.38
C THR A 253 3.33 -1.72 9.82
N THR A 254 4.24 -0.85 10.27
CA THR A 254 4.80 -0.91 11.62
C THR A 254 3.87 -0.23 12.63
N LYS A 255 3.59 -0.95 13.72
CA LYS A 255 2.77 -0.50 14.85
C LYS A 255 3.66 0.05 15.97
N PHE A 256 3.30 1.21 16.51
CA PHE A 256 3.93 1.81 17.69
C PHE A 256 2.91 1.96 18.82
N VAL A 257 3.32 1.61 20.04
CA VAL A 257 2.49 1.74 21.25
C VAL A 257 3.20 2.57 22.33
N PRO A 258 3.26 3.91 22.19
CA PRO A 258 3.83 4.78 23.20
C PRO A 258 3.09 4.64 24.54
N ALA A 259 3.85 4.46 25.62
CA ALA A 259 3.33 4.36 26.98
C ALA A 259 2.84 5.73 27.49
N ASP A 260 2.00 5.70 28.53
CA ASP A 260 1.63 6.90 29.27
C ASP A 260 2.84 7.48 30.02
N GLY A 261 2.76 8.78 30.31
CA GLY A 261 3.81 9.50 31.00
C GLY A 261 3.25 10.67 31.79
N ASN A 262 3.72 10.82 33.02
CA ASN A 262 3.45 11.98 33.86
C ASN A 262 4.69 12.86 33.89
N ASP A 263 4.51 14.18 33.79
CA ASP A 263 5.61 15.16 33.79
C ASP A 263 6.72 14.78 32.81
N ILE A 264 6.33 14.52 31.55
CA ILE A 264 7.23 13.93 30.56
C ILE A 264 8.50 14.78 30.36
N SER A 265 9.62 14.09 30.15
CA SER A 265 10.88 14.73 29.78
C SER A 265 11.02 14.76 28.26
N PHE A 266 11.52 15.87 27.73
CA PHE A 266 11.69 16.12 26.30
C PHE A 266 12.96 16.91 26.02
N ASP A 267 13.48 16.73 24.80
CA ASP A 267 14.60 17.54 24.30
C ASP A 267 14.05 18.78 23.58
N GLN A 268 14.54 19.96 23.93
CA GLN A 268 14.13 21.23 23.33
C GLN A 268 15.03 21.61 22.15
N TYR A 269 14.41 22.03 21.05
CA TYR A 269 15.06 22.41 19.80
C TYR A 269 14.81 23.89 19.46
N TYR A 270 15.86 24.61 19.10
CA TYR A 270 15.79 25.94 18.51
C TYR A 270 16.90 26.12 17.45
N ARG A 271 16.70 27.04 16.51
CA ARG A 271 17.62 27.28 15.39
C ARG A 271 18.87 28.03 15.85
N ASP A 272 20.03 27.57 15.41
CA ASP A 272 21.32 28.21 15.73
C ASP A 272 22.22 28.39 14.50
N PRO A 273 21.93 29.33 13.57
CA PRO A 273 22.76 29.51 12.39
C PRO A 273 24.21 29.89 12.76
N PRO A 274 25.24 29.23 12.19
CA PRO A 274 25.21 28.30 11.05
C PRO A 274 24.99 26.81 11.43
N SER A 275 25.06 26.45 12.71
CA SER A 275 24.73 25.13 13.29
C SER A 275 23.21 24.91 13.31
N SER A 276 22.62 24.56 12.17
CA SER A 276 21.20 24.23 11.91
C SER A 276 20.23 24.20 13.13
N TRP A 277 20.49 23.39 14.16
CA TRP A 277 19.70 23.31 15.40
C TRP A 277 20.55 23.11 16.66
N THR A 278 20.21 23.79 17.76
CA THR A 278 20.69 23.49 19.12
C THR A 278 19.67 22.62 19.86
N VAL A 279 20.17 21.66 20.65
CA VAL A 279 19.38 20.72 21.45
C VAL A 279 19.68 20.89 22.93
N VAL A 280 18.65 21.16 23.73
CA VAL A 280 18.73 21.20 25.19
C VAL A 280 17.99 19.99 25.75
N ALA A 281 18.74 19.00 26.21
CA ALA A 281 18.19 17.72 26.60
C ALA A 281 17.48 17.74 27.97
N GLY A 282 16.54 16.81 28.14
CA GLY A 282 16.00 16.42 29.45
C GLY A 282 15.17 17.49 30.17
N GLN A 283 14.48 18.34 29.43
CA GLN A 283 13.61 19.37 29.98
C GLN A 283 12.23 18.78 30.33
N GLN A 284 11.62 19.24 31.42
CA GLN A 284 10.27 18.81 31.81
C GLN A 284 9.23 19.93 31.74
N VAL A 285 9.67 21.18 31.54
CA VAL A 285 8.80 22.36 31.56
C VAL A 285 8.91 23.11 30.25
N PHE A 286 7.77 23.56 29.73
CA PHE A 286 7.73 24.45 28.57
C PHE A 286 8.30 25.82 28.93
N ILE A 287 9.12 26.34 28.03
CA ILE A 287 9.71 27.67 28.16
C ILE A 287 8.61 28.74 28.00
N ASN A 288 8.69 29.82 28.79
CA ASN A 288 7.62 30.83 28.85
C ASN A 288 8.12 32.28 28.69
N GLY A 289 9.43 32.49 28.64
CA GLY A 289 10.04 33.83 28.54
C GLY A 289 10.83 34.05 27.27
N PHE A 290 10.96 33.03 26.42
CA PHE A 290 11.79 33.09 25.23
C PHE A 290 11.19 32.40 24.02
N TYR A 291 11.56 32.89 22.84
CA TYR A 291 11.24 32.33 21.53
C TYR A 291 12.47 32.33 20.62
N ASP A 292 12.41 31.54 19.56
CA ASP A 292 13.48 31.41 18.57
C ASP A 292 13.28 32.39 17.41
N ASN A 293 13.99 33.51 17.45
CA ASN A 293 14.00 34.51 16.38
C ASN A 293 15.04 34.25 15.27
N ASN A 294 15.59 33.02 15.19
CA ASN A 294 16.62 32.61 14.24
C ASN A 294 17.96 33.37 14.38
N SER A 295 18.28 33.86 15.58
CA SER A 295 19.51 34.65 15.83
C SER A 295 20.74 33.83 16.23
N GLY A 296 20.60 32.54 16.51
CA GLY A 296 21.63 31.75 17.21
C GLY A 296 21.31 31.50 18.69
N THR A 297 20.43 32.34 19.25
CA THR A 297 20.06 32.32 20.66
C THR A 297 18.57 32.55 20.84
N LEU A 298 18.08 32.22 22.03
CA LEU A 298 16.69 32.46 22.41
C LEU A 298 16.49 33.94 22.76
N ALA A 299 15.54 34.59 22.09
CA ALA A 299 15.17 35.98 22.33
C ALA A 299 14.04 36.08 23.35
N ALA A 300 14.02 37.16 24.14
CA ALA A 300 12.97 37.39 25.12
C ALA A 300 11.62 37.65 24.44
N VAL A 301 10.55 37.05 24.97
CA VAL A 301 9.17 37.32 24.54
C VAL A 301 8.71 38.65 25.11
N THR A 302 7.95 39.41 24.33
CA THR A 302 7.36 40.69 24.78
C THR A 302 6.38 40.43 25.92
N ALA A 303 6.35 41.33 26.91
CA ALA A 303 5.53 41.12 28.09
C ALA A 303 4.04 40.88 27.75
N GLY A 304 3.48 39.80 28.27
CA GLY A 304 2.09 39.39 28.00
C GLY A 304 1.80 38.79 26.61
N TYR A 305 2.80 38.61 25.74
CA TYR A 305 2.64 37.96 24.44
C TYR A 305 2.64 36.44 24.56
N TYR A 306 2.13 35.78 23.53
CA TYR A 306 1.96 34.33 23.45
C TYR A 306 2.99 33.67 22.54
N THR A 307 3.37 32.43 22.84
CA THR A 307 4.23 31.58 22.01
C THR A 307 3.56 30.24 21.75
N LYS A 308 3.76 29.66 20.56
CA LYS A 308 3.22 28.35 20.16
C LYS A 308 4.35 27.35 19.96
N HIS A 309 4.51 26.44 20.90
CA HIS A 309 5.51 25.36 20.84
C HIS A 309 4.91 24.12 20.19
N LEU A 310 5.73 23.30 19.54
CA LEU A 310 5.32 22.03 18.93
C LEU A 310 5.93 20.85 19.69
N LEU A 311 5.08 19.95 20.16
CA LEU A 311 5.45 18.70 20.81
C LEU A 311 5.38 17.54 19.81
N LEU A 312 6.50 16.83 19.68
CA LEU A 312 6.66 15.65 18.84
C LEU A 312 7.02 14.43 19.69
N LEU A 313 6.80 13.25 19.10
CA LEU A 313 7.06 11.95 19.68
C LEU A 313 7.73 11.06 18.63
N VAL A 314 8.59 10.16 19.08
CA VAL A 314 9.10 9.06 18.26
C VAL A 314 9.21 7.78 19.10
N GLY A 315 8.90 6.66 18.47
CA GLY A 315 9.14 5.33 19.02
C GLY A 315 8.22 4.96 20.18
N ASP A 316 8.47 3.79 20.74
CA ASP A 316 7.78 3.21 21.88
C ASP A 316 8.75 2.44 22.79
N GLY A 317 8.25 2.02 23.96
CA GLY A 317 9.04 1.28 24.94
C GLY A 317 10.36 1.99 25.31
N PRO A 318 11.52 1.31 25.26
CA PRO A 318 12.80 1.91 25.62
C PRO A 318 13.31 2.96 24.61
N TYR A 319 12.69 3.05 23.43
CA TYR A 319 13.07 4.00 22.37
C TYR A 319 12.11 5.19 22.27
N GLN A 320 11.10 5.26 23.13
CA GLN A 320 10.17 6.38 23.22
C GLN A 320 10.90 7.66 23.63
N LYS A 321 10.79 8.71 22.81
CA LYS A 321 11.34 10.04 23.09
C LYS A 321 10.39 11.15 22.69
N TYR A 322 10.41 12.23 23.46
CA TYR A 322 9.66 13.44 23.19
C TYR A 322 10.59 14.58 22.80
N PHE A 323 10.13 15.41 21.87
CA PHE A 323 10.86 16.57 21.39
C PHE A 323 9.94 17.79 21.44
N VAL A 324 10.47 18.94 21.82
CA VAL A 324 9.78 20.21 21.72
C VAL A 324 10.54 21.14 20.80
N VAL A 325 9.90 21.60 19.73
CA VAL A 325 10.42 22.71 18.93
C VAL A 325 9.90 24.00 19.53
N ILE A 326 10.82 24.89 19.89
CA ILE A 326 10.49 26.18 20.49
C ILE A 326 9.78 27.07 19.46
N SER A 327 8.83 27.89 19.93
CA SER A 327 8.10 28.85 19.10
C SER A 327 9.07 29.72 18.31
N GLN A 328 8.79 29.88 17.01
CA GLN A 328 9.62 30.64 16.08
C GLN A 328 9.14 32.09 15.89
N ASP A 329 8.03 32.43 16.52
CA ASP A 329 7.44 33.76 16.55
C ASP A 329 6.72 34.00 17.89
N GLN A 330 6.22 35.21 18.09
CA GLN A 330 5.42 35.63 19.24
C GLN A 330 4.16 36.37 18.78
N TYR A 331 3.09 36.25 19.55
CA TYR A 331 1.77 36.74 19.15
C TYR A 331 1.17 37.65 20.23
N ALA A 332 0.53 38.74 19.81
CA ALA A 332 -0.07 39.70 20.74
C ALA A 332 -1.34 39.16 21.40
N THR A 333 -2.07 38.26 20.72
CA THR A 333 -3.32 37.68 21.23
C THR A 333 -3.30 36.16 21.21
N LEU A 334 -4.11 35.54 22.08
CA LEU A 334 -4.28 34.08 22.11
C LEU A 334 -4.85 33.57 20.78
N LEU A 335 -5.79 34.30 20.18
CA LEU A 335 -6.40 33.92 18.90
C LEU A 335 -5.34 33.82 17.79
N ASP A 336 -4.45 34.81 17.71
CA ASP A 336 -3.37 34.81 16.73
C ASP A 336 -2.46 33.59 16.94
N ALA A 337 -2.08 33.31 18.19
CA ALA A 337 -1.29 32.12 18.53
C ALA A 337 -2.00 30.81 18.20
N GLU A 338 -3.33 30.73 18.37
CA GLU A 338 -4.11 29.53 18.06
C GLU A 338 -4.18 29.27 16.56
N THR A 339 -4.37 30.32 15.74
CA THR A 339 -4.45 30.24 14.27
C THR A 339 -3.11 30.21 13.56
N ALA A 340 -2.02 30.53 14.26
CA ALA A 340 -0.69 30.56 13.69
C ALA A 340 -0.22 29.18 13.19
N ASP A 341 0.66 29.22 12.20
CA ASP A 341 1.34 28.04 11.68
C ASP A 341 2.17 27.35 12.76
N LEU A 342 2.39 26.04 12.57
CA LEU A 342 3.27 25.28 13.45
C LEU A 342 4.74 25.66 13.20
N PRO A 343 5.59 25.70 14.24
CA PRO A 343 7.03 25.86 14.09
C PRO A 343 7.61 24.90 13.04
N SER A 344 8.54 25.40 12.22
CA SER A 344 9.30 24.54 11.30
C SER A 344 10.16 23.57 12.09
N VAL A 345 10.25 22.32 11.64
CA VAL A 345 11.00 21.26 12.32
C VAL A 345 12.35 21.00 11.63
N PRO A 346 13.34 20.41 12.33
CA PRO A 346 14.54 19.90 11.67
C PRO A 346 14.21 18.93 10.52
N THR A 347 14.98 18.96 9.43
CA THR A 347 14.69 18.14 8.24
C THR A 347 14.83 16.63 8.48
N TYR A 348 15.53 16.23 9.54
CA TYR A 348 15.65 14.82 9.97
C TYR A 348 14.52 14.39 10.93
N PHE A 349 13.56 15.28 11.25
CA PHE A 349 12.29 14.87 11.83
C PHE A 349 11.36 14.42 10.71
N ASP A 350 11.71 13.29 10.10
CA ASP A 350 10.96 12.61 9.06
C ASP A 350 10.48 11.23 9.53
N LEU A 351 9.84 10.49 8.62
CA LEU A 351 9.40 9.11 8.83
C LEU A 351 8.49 8.95 10.07
N ALA A 352 8.95 8.19 11.08
CA ALA A 352 8.17 7.81 12.26
C ALA A 352 8.16 8.88 13.38
N VAL A 353 8.75 10.06 13.16
CA VAL A 353 8.62 11.20 14.08
C VAL A 353 7.26 11.85 13.85
N VAL A 354 6.43 11.87 14.89
CA VAL A 354 5.04 12.29 14.79
C VAL A 354 4.75 13.52 15.63
N ARG A 355 3.85 14.37 15.14
CA ARG A 355 3.31 15.49 15.91
C ARG A 355 2.24 14.98 16.86
N VAL A 356 2.22 15.53 18.07
CA VAL A 356 1.25 15.13 19.10
C VAL A 356 0.38 16.33 19.48
N ALA A 357 0.99 17.46 19.83
CA ALA A 357 0.25 18.63 20.24
C ALA A 357 1.02 19.92 19.98
N SER A 358 0.30 21.03 19.89
CA SER A 358 0.87 22.36 20.05
C SER A 358 0.50 22.92 21.43
N VAL A 359 1.47 23.56 22.08
CA VAL A 359 1.34 24.09 23.45
C VAL A 359 1.54 25.59 23.42
N ILE A 360 0.52 26.33 23.84
CA ILE A 360 0.54 27.79 23.86
C ILE A 360 0.85 28.28 25.27
N MET A 361 1.86 29.14 25.35
CA MET A 361 2.37 29.76 26.57
C MET A 361 2.18 31.28 26.50
N GLN A 362 2.10 31.95 27.65
CA GLN A 362 2.02 33.41 27.72
C GLN A 362 3.07 33.95 28.68
N GLU A 363 3.86 34.90 28.20
CA GLU A 363 4.84 35.61 29.01
C GLU A 363 4.19 36.17 30.28
N GLY A 364 4.85 36.00 31.43
CA GLY A 364 4.34 36.41 32.73
C GLY A 364 3.40 35.42 33.42
N THR A 365 2.93 34.37 32.75
CA THR A 365 2.02 33.35 33.33
C THR A 365 2.72 32.03 33.65
N ASN A 366 2.55 31.50 34.88
CA ASN A 366 3.18 30.22 35.25
C ASN A 366 2.27 28.99 35.04
N ALA A 367 1.57 28.96 33.90
CA ALA A 367 0.67 27.88 33.50
C ALA A 367 0.61 27.78 31.97
N ILE A 368 0.23 26.61 31.47
CA ILE A 368 -0.09 26.42 30.05
C ILE A 368 -1.43 27.08 29.76
N ILE A 369 -1.50 27.87 28.69
CA ILE A 369 -2.72 28.59 28.31
C ILE A 369 -3.65 27.69 27.50
N SER A 370 -3.10 26.97 26.52
CA SER A 370 -3.88 26.12 25.62
C SER A 370 -3.02 24.97 25.11
N ILE A 371 -3.64 23.81 24.90
CA ILE A 371 -3.05 22.62 24.28
C ILE A 371 -3.96 22.23 23.13
N ARG A 372 -3.42 22.13 21.93
CA ARG A 372 -4.17 21.71 20.73
C ARG A 372 -3.65 20.36 20.23
N ASP A 373 -4.57 19.51 19.80
CA ASP A 373 -4.24 18.22 19.18
C ASP A 373 -3.70 18.44 17.77
N GLU A 374 -2.50 17.90 17.50
CA GLU A 374 -1.83 17.98 16.20
C GLU A 374 -1.56 16.59 15.61
N ARG A 375 -2.16 15.54 16.18
CA ARG A 375 -1.98 14.16 15.73
C ARG A 375 -2.49 13.97 14.30
N PRO A 376 -1.67 13.41 13.38
CA PRO A 376 -2.14 13.03 12.06
C PRO A 376 -3.23 11.96 12.13
N ARG A 377 -4.34 12.18 11.42
CA ARG A 377 -5.47 11.23 11.30
C ARG A 377 -5.90 11.14 9.83
N ILE A 378 -6.48 10.01 9.47
CA ILE A 378 -7.09 9.83 8.14
C ILE A 378 -8.23 10.85 8.00
N GLY A 379 -8.11 11.75 7.02
CA GLY A 379 -9.04 12.87 6.81
C GLY A 379 -8.43 14.26 6.96
N PHE A 380 -7.12 14.38 7.25
CA PHE A 380 -6.35 15.64 7.32
C PHE A 380 -7.07 16.72 8.15
N ALA A 381 -7.05 16.60 9.48
CA ALA A 381 -7.46 17.70 10.35
C ALA A 381 -6.42 18.83 10.20
N PRO A 382 -6.77 20.00 9.63
CA PRO A 382 -5.83 21.11 9.53
C PRO A 382 -5.49 21.60 10.95
N SER A 383 -4.21 21.85 11.23
CA SER A 383 -3.76 22.44 12.50
C SER A 383 -4.41 23.79 12.84
N ALA A 384 -5.03 24.44 11.84
CA ALA A 384 -5.49 25.82 11.92
C ALA A 384 -6.98 26.05 11.55
N THR A 385 -7.77 25.03 11.21
CA THR A 385 -9.21 25.28 10.99
C THR A 385 -9.96 25.25 12.30
N SER A 386 -10.22 26.45 12.81
CA SER A 386 -11.35 26.75 13.67
C SER A 386 -12.64 26.40 12.93
N GLY A 387 -13.06 25.13 12.94
CA GLY A 387 -14.50 24.87 12.91
C GLY A 387 -15.07 25.66 14.09
N SER A 388 -15.89 26.68 13.80
CA SER A 388 -16.44 27.65 14.75
C SER A 388 -16.32 27.18 16.21
N ALA A 389 -15.36 27.72 16.95
CA ALA A 389 -14.99 27.24 18.28
C ALA A 389 -16.12 27.32 19.34
N VAL A 390 -17.28 27.86 18.98
CA VAL A 390 -18.49 27.89 19.81
C VAL A 390 -19.71 27.88 18.87
N HIS A 391 -20.76 27.12 19.18
CA HIS A 391 -22.09 27.24 18.52
C HIS A 391 -22.79 28.61 18.79
N GLY A 392 -22.09 29.57 19.40
CA GLY A 392 -22.60 30.88 19.81
C GLY A 392 -21.67 32.03 19.44
N ASN A 393 -20.72 31.83 18.52
CA ASN A 393 -19.94 32.94 18.00
C ASN A 393 -20.81 33.79 17.07
N LEU A 394 -21.41 34.84 17.62
CA LEU A 394 -22.30 35.80 16.95
C LEU A 394 -21.55 36.89 16.16
N LEU A 395 -20.28 36.66 15.81
CA LEU A 395 -19.53 37.54 14.92
C LEU A 395 -20.18 37.50 13.53
N GLY A 396 -21.10 38.45 13.29
CA GLY A 396 -21.88 38.56 12.06
C GLY A 396 -23.37 38.84 12.27
N LEU A 397 -23.93 38.69 13.48
CA LEU A 397 -25.36 38.99 13.71
C LEU A 397 -25.68 40.50 13.60
N LEU A 398 -24.67 41.35 13.76
CA LEU A 398 -24.77 42.80 13.59
C LEU A 398 -24.27 43.28 12.22
N ALA A 399 -23.82 42.37 11.34
CA ALA A 399 -23.50 42.70 9.97
C ALA A 399 -24.80 42.79 9.17
N ASP A 400 -25.34 44.00 9.04
CA ASP A 400 -26.49 44.25 8.16
C ASP A 400 -26.01 44.31 6.71
N ASP A 401 -25.81 43.11 6.14
CA ASP A 401 -25.41 42.93 4.75
C ASP A 401 -26.62 42.96 3.79
N HIS A 402 -27.79 43.38 4.29
CA HIS A 402 -29.06 43.35 3.56
C HIS A 402 -29.67 44.76 3.45
N PRO A 403 -29.15 45.64 2.57
CA PRO A 403 -29.68 46.98 2.32
C PRO A 403 -31.10 47.02 1.67
N GLN A 404 -31.90 45.96 1.81
CA GLN A 404 -33.16 45.75 1.08
C GLN A 404 -34.42 45.64 1.94
N TYR A 405 -34.41 46.05 3.21
CA TYR A 405 -35.65 46.17 3.97
C TYR A 405 -35.93 47.63 4.34
N ILE A 406 -36.86 48.24 3.59
CA ILE A 406 -37.56 49.45 4.04
C ILE A 406 -38.33 49.07 5.30
N LEU A 407 -37.96 49.68 6.43
CA LEU A 407 -38.78 49.69 7.64
C LEU A 407 -40.07 50.48 7.34
N ALA A 408 -41.12 49.77 6.93
CA ALA A 408 -42.47 50.33 6.95
C ALA A 408 -42.92 50.40 8.42
N ASN A 409 -42.85 51.58 9.03
CA ASN A 409 -43.49 51.76 10.32
C ASN A 409 -45.01 51.63 10.14
N GLY A 410 -45.63 50.73 10.88
CA GLY A 410 -47.08 50.68 10.96
C GLY A 410 -47.57 51.93 11.68
N THR A 411 -48.35 52.76 10.98
CA THR A 411 -49.23 53.77 11.61
C THR A 411 -50.61 53.18 11.81
#